data_AF-A0A0E0AV60-F1
#
_entry.id   AF-A0A0E0AV60-F1
#
_cell.length_a   1.000
_cell.length_b   1.000
_cell.length_c   1.000
_cell.angle_alpha   90.00
_cell.angle_beta   90.00
_cell.angle_gamma   90.00
#
_symmetry.space_group_name_H-M   'P 1'
#
loop_
_entity.id
_entity.type
_entity.pdbx_description
1 polymer ?
#
loop_
_entity_poly.entity_id
_entity_poly.type
_entity_poly.pdbx_seq_one_letter_code
_entity_poly.pdbx_strand_id
1 'polypeptide(L)'
;MVPYYFGEHYILFLVYPTDQTVIVLDPADYDKDAYMEFLCLLNLAHDRYKKRGGYVKNPSREKLYIRGHWPCYKQPSLTNLCGYYMCEMLRVNGRYRTEFTDLPSIPYSASRFDQKTLINLCADLCRYIRRDICNHLGEFHDPHSELATDPKFKNLREWEREHAVD
;
A
#
# COMPACT_ATOMS: atom_id res chain seq x y z
N MET A 1 -3.74 4.13 -6.08
CA MET A 1 -2.65 4.04 -5.08
C MET A 1 -1.67 2.98 -5.56
N VAL A 2 -0.36 3.24 -5.53
CA VAL A 2 0.65 2.34 -6.06
C VAL A 2 1.77 2.18 -5.03
N PRO A 3 1.81 1.08 -4.26
CA PRO A 3 2.99 0.75 -3.47
C PRO A 3 4.12 0.35 -4.41
N TYR A 4 5.34 0.81 -4.14
CA TYR A 4 6.51 0.47 -4.93
C TYR A 4 7.70 0.18 -4.02
N TYR A 5 8.49 -0.81 -4.42
CA TYR A 5 9.68 -1.26 -3.71
C TYR A 5 10.94 -0.90 -4.49
N PHE A 6 11.80 -0.07 -3.92
CA PHE A 6 13.09 0.35 -4.50
C PHE A 6 14.26 -0.54 -4.02
N GLY A 7 14.02 -1.84 -3.88
CA GLY A 7 15.07 -2.81 -3.51
C GLY A 7 15.32 -2.96 -2.01
N GLU A 8 15.19 -1.90 -1.21
CA GLU A 8 15.31 -1.94 0.27
C GLU A 8 14.25 -1.10 1.00
N HIS A 9 13.40 -0.38 0.25
CA HIS A 9 12.48 0.61 0.82
C HIS A 9 11.15 0.64 0.07
N TYR A 10 10.05 0.66 0.82
CA TYR A 10 8.69 0.81 0.30
C TYR A 10 8.23 2.26 0.36
N ILE A 11 7.72 2.76 -0.76
CA ILE A 11 7.07 4.08 -0.88
C ILE A 11 5.67 3.90 -1.46
N LEU A 12 4.73 4.74 -1.05
CA LEU A 12 3.37 4.74 -1.59
C LEU A 12 3.12 5.98 -2.46
N PHE A 13 2.66 5.76 -3.69
CA PHE A 13 2.26 6.82 -4.62
C PHE A 13 0.74 6.92 -4.70
N LEU A 14 0.17 8.09 -4.39
CA LEU A 14 -1.22 8.41 -4.71
C LEU A 14 -1.23 9.11 -6.08
N VAL A 15 -1.73 8.42 -7.10
CA VAL A 15 -1.77 8.92 -8.47
C VAL A 15 -3.19 9.40 -8.75
N TYR A 16 -3.33 10.67 -9.13
CA TYR A 16 -4.58 11.30 -9.56
C TYR A 16 -4.44 11.69 -11.05
N PRO A 17 -4.84 10.80 -11.98
CA PRO A 17 -4.61 11.01 -13.41
C PRO A 17 -5.35 12.22 -13.99
N THR A 18 -6.56 12.48 -13.51
CA THR A 18 -7.43 13.58 -13.94
C THR A 18 -6.89 14.93 -13.46
N ASP A 19 -6.44 15.01 -12.21
CA ASP A 19 -5.75 16.16 -11.62
C ASP A 19 -4.28 16.30 -12.05
N GLN A 20 -3.78 15.32 -12.80
CA GLN A 20 -2.40 15.24 -13.27
C GLN A 20 -1.40 15.47 -12.13
N THR A 21 -1.65 14.81 -10.99
CA THR A 21 -0.91 15.00 -9.75
C THR A 21 -0.55 13.65 -9.14
N VAL A 22 0.68 13.56 -8.62
CA VAL A 22 1.15 12.42 -7.84
C VAL A 22 1.58 12.92 -6.47
N ILE A 23 1.08 12.28 -5.43
CA ILE A 23 1.50 12.51 -4.05
C ILE A 23 2.40 11.36 -3.64
N VAL A 24 3.58 11.70 -3.13
CA VAL A 24 4.55 10.73 -2.65
C VAL A 24 4.44 10.65 -1.13
N LEU A 25 4.11 9.46 -0.63
CA LEU A 25 4.06 9.14 0.78
C LEU A 25 5.25 8.24 1.10
N ASP A 26 6.32 8.86 1.59
CA ASP A 26 7.58 8.22 1.89
C ASP A 26 7.82 8.17 3.41
N PRO A 27 7.81 6.98 4.03
CA PRO A 27 8.08 6.84 5.46
C PRO A 27 9.46 7.30 5.92
N ALA A 28 10.44 7.39 5.01
CA ALA A 28 11.85 7.63 5.31
C ALA A 28 12.43 8.91 4.68
N ASP A 29 11.62 9.68 3.93
CA ASP A 29 12.03 10.92 3.27
C ASP A 29 13.26 10.78 2.36
N TYR A 30 13.27 9.74 1.53
CA TYR A 30 14.27 9.62 0.47
C TYR A 30 14.15 10.80 -0.49
N ASP A 31 15.31 11.21 -1.01
CA ASP A 31 15.35 12.21 -2.05
C ASP A 31 14.57 11.73 -3.29
N LYS A 32 14.00 12.68 -4.02
CA LYS A 32 13.25 12.42 -5.25
C LYS A 32 14.04 11.61 -6.28
N ASP A 33 15.36 11.81 -6.32
CA ASP A 33 16.24 11.09 -7.24
C ASP A 33 16.21 9.58 -7.01
N ALA A 34 15.97 9.12 -5.77
CA ALA A 34 15.87 7.70 -5.43
C ALA A 34 14.71 6.98 -6.13
N TYR A 35 13.67 7.71 -6.54
CA TYR A 35 12.48 7.16 -7.19
C TYR A 35 12.17 7.80 -8.54
N MET A 36 13.14 8.53 -9.12
CA MET A 36 12.95 9.25 -10.39
C MET A 36 12.58 8.33 -11.55
N GLU A 37 13.19 7.14 -11.63
CA GLU A 37 12.87 6.15 -12.66
C GLU A 37 11.39 5.76 -12.64
N PHE A 38 10.84 5.58 -11.44
CA PHE A 38 9.43 5.27 -11.29
C PHE A 38 8.53 6.46 -11.65
N LEU A 39 8.94 7.70 -11.35
CA LEU A 39 8.22 8.89 -11.81
C LEU A 39 8.22 9.02 -13.34
N CYS A 40 9.31 8.62 -14.02
CA CYS A 40 9.35 8.55 -15.47
C CYS A 40 8.33 7.53 -16.01
N LEU A 41 8.23 6.35 -15.38
CA LEU A 41 7.22 5.35 -15.74
C LEU A 41 5.79 5.88 -15.55
N LEU A 42 5.52 6.59 -14.45
CA LEU A 42 4.21 7.20 -14.21
C LEU A 42 3.85 8.25 -15.27
N ASN A 43 4.82 9.07 -15.70
CA ASN A 43 4.59 10.03 -16.79
C ASN A 43 4.31 9.33 -18.12
N LEU A 44 5.07 8.28 -18.47
CA LEU A 44 4.82 7.49 -19.67
C LEU A 44 3.45 6.82 -19.65
N ALA A 45 3.04 6.28 -18.51
CA ALA A 45 1.71 5.70 -18.32
C ALA A 45 0.61 6.76 -18.48
N HIS A 46 0.82 7.97 -17.92
CA HIS A 46 -0.12 9.08 -18.04
C HIS A 46 -0.24 9.62 -19.47
N ASP A 47 0.87 9.67 -20.22
CA ASP A 47 0.84 10.02 -21.64
C ASP A 47 0.02 9.03 -22.45
N ARG A 48 0.14 7.73 -22.16
CA ARG A 48 -0.73 6.72 -22.77
C ARG A 48 -2.18 6.87 -22.35
N TYR A 49 -2.46 7.20 -21.08
CA TYR A 49 -3.79 7.50 -20.60
C TYR A 49 -4.44 8.64 -21.39
N LYS A 50 -3.74 9.78 -21.56
CA LYS A 50 -4.20 10.92 -22.39
C LYS A 50 -4.46 10.50 -23.84
N LYS A 51 -3.52 9.77 -24.47
CA LYS A 51 -3.64 9.31 -25.87
C LYS A 51 -4.82 8.37 -26.12
N ARG A 52 -5.30 7.67 -25.08
CA ARG A 52 -6.48 6.81 -25.14
C ARG A 52 -7.79 7.54 -24.82
N GLY A 53 -7.78 8.88 -24.76
CA GLY A 53 -8.96 9.69 -24.45
C GLY A 53 -9.21 9.87 -22.94
N GLY A 54 -8.23 9.57 -22.09
CA GLY A 54 -8.31 9.84 -20.66
C GLY A 54 -8.52 11.32 -20.36
N TYR A 55 -9.51 11.62 -19.53
CA TYR A 55 -9.84 13.00 -19.14
C TYR A 55 -8.74 13.61 -18.26
N VAL A 56 -8.39 14.87 -18.53
CA VAL A 56 -7.47 15.66 -17.71
C VAL A 56 -8.03 17.05 -17.49
N LYS A 57 -7.87 17.58 -16.28
CA LYS A 57 -8.37 18.92 -15.91
C LYS A 57 -7.58 20.02 -16.59
N ASN A 58 -6.28 19.81 -16.82
CA ASN A 58 -5.40 20.80 -17.45
C ASN A 58 -4.67 20.21 -18.68
N PRO A 59 -5.28 20.30 -19.87
CA PRO A 59 -4.70 19.77 -21.11
C PRO A 59 -3.32 20.34 -21.48
N SER A 60 -2.97 21.55 -21.03
CA SER A 60 -1.67 22.16 -21.33
C SER A 60 -0.53 21.63 -20.45
N ARG A 61 -0.86 20.97 -19.33
CA ARG A 61 0.16 20.35 -18.47
C ARG A 61 0.65 19.06 -19.10
N GLU A 62 1.90 19.07 -19.55
CA GLU A 62 2.52 17.92 -20.22
C GLU A 62 2.82 16.77 -19.25
N LYS A 63 3.42 17.09 -18.09
CA LYS A 63 3.88 16.11 -17.10
C LYS A 63 3.04 16.11 -15.83
N LEU A 64 3.03 14.98 -15.13
CA LEU A 64 2.43 14.88 -13.80
C LEU A 64 3.11 15.85 -12.83
N TYR A 65 2.32 16.56 -12.04
CA TYR A 65 2.78 17.41 -10.96
C TYR A 65 3.09 16.54 -9.73
N ILE A 66 4.33 16.58 -9.26
CA ILE A 66 4.78 15.72 -8.16
C ILE A 66 4.80 16.53 -6.86
N ARG A 67 4.07 16.04 -5.85
CA ARG A 67 4.08 16.57 -4.49
C ARG A 67 4.90 15.63 -3.61
N GLY A 68 6.19 15.95 -3.50
CA GLY A 68 7.09 15.35 -2.51
C GLY A 68 6.84 15.94 -1.11
N HIS A 69 7.36 15.24 -0.09
CA HIS A 69 7.26 15.65 1.32
C HIS A 69 5.82 15.92 1.80
N TRP A 70 4.85 15.22 1.21
CA TRP A 70 3.49 15.27 1.73
C TRP A 70 3.45 14.66 3.14
N PRO A 71 2.71 15.23 4.08
CA PRO A 71 2.59 14.70 5.43
C PRO A 71 2.14 13.23 5.40
N CYS A 72 2.92 12.37 6.04
CA CYS A 72 2.66 10.94 6.10
C CYS A 72 3.31 10.32 7.34
N TYR A 73 2.86 9.13 7.72
CA TYR A 73 3.44 8.40 8.84
C TYR A 73 4.92 8.12 8.56
N LYS A 74 5.77 8.40 9.55
CA LYS A 74 7.24 8.30 9.43
C LYS A 74 7.79 7.13 10.23
N GLN A 75 8.69 6.36 9.62
CA GLN A 75 9.42 5.33 10.35
C GLN A 75 10.54 5.95 11.18
N PRO A 76 10.94 5.33 12.30
CA PRO A 76 12.17 5.72 12.97
C PRO A 76 13.38 5.51 12.05
N SER A 77 14.35 6.42 12.11
CA SER A 77 15.59 6.31 11.34
C SER A 77 16.28 4.98 11.58
N LEU A 78 16.87 4.40 10.52
CA LEU A 78 17.61 3.13 10.56
C LEU A 78 16.76 1.90 10.93
N THR A 79 15.44 1.98 10.79
CA THR A 79 14.54 0.82 10.91
C THR A 79 14.12 0.30 9.54
N ASN A 80 13.79 -0.99 9.46
CA ASN A 80 13.24 -1.62 8.26
C ASN A 80 11.71 -1.79 8.38
N LEU A 81 11.01 -0.70 8.73
CA LEU A 81 9.57 -0.72 8.98
C LEU A 81 8.74 -0.13 7.83
N CYS A 82 9.38 0.25 6.72
CA CYS A 82 8.76 0.97 5.61
C CYS A 82 7.52 0.24 5.05
N GLY A 83 7.55 -1.10 4.98
CA GLY A 83 6.42 -1.92 4.59
C GLY A 83 5.21 -1.80 5.53
N TYR A 84 5.42 -1.78 6.85
CA TYR A 84 4.36 -1.60 7.83
C TYR A 84 3.71 -0.21 7.72
N TYR A 85 4.54 0.83 7.59
CA TYR A 85 4.09 2.19 7.36
C TYR A 85 3.31 2.33 6.05
N MET A 86 3.78 1.68 4.99
CA MET A 86 3.09 1.62 3.70
C MET A 86 1.71 0.95 3.82
N CYS A 87 1.60 -0.22 4.48
CA CYS A 87 0.34 -0.91 4.69
C CYS A 87 -0.68 -0.05 5.45
N GLU A 88 -0.23 0.66 6.48
CA GLU A 88 -1.12 1.52 7.25
C GLU A 88 -1.54 2.76 6.47
N MET A 89 -0.62 3.34 5.69
CA MET A 89 -0.98 4.39 4.74
C MET A 89 -2.00 3.87 3.71
N LEU A 90 -1.87 2.66 3.17
CA LEU A 90 -2.89 2.04 2.32
C LEU A 90 -4.22 1.87 3.05
N ARG A 91 -4.23 1.48 4.33
CA ARG A 91 -5.43 1.31 5.13
C ARG A 91 -6.15 2.65 5.36
N VAL A 92 -5.42 3.68 5.76
CA VAL A 92 -5.97 5.02 6.02
C VAL A 92 -6.42 5.65 4.71
N ASN A 93 -5.55 5.73 3.70
CA ASN A 93 -5.84 6.37 2.43
C ASN A 93 -6.87 5.58 1.62
N GLY A 94 -6.87 4.25 1.68
CA GLY A 94 -7.82 3.39 0.95
C GLY A 94 -9.26 3.49 1.43
N ARG A 95 -9.49 4.02 2.65
CA ARG A 95 -10.84 4.40 3.11
C ARG A 95 -11.37 5.64 2.39
N TYR A 96 -10.48 6.48 1.86
CA TYR A 96 -10.82 7.66 1.06
C TYR A 96 -10.79 7.24 -0.41
N ARG A 97 -11.97 7.15 -1.02
CA ARG A 97 -12.14 6.72 -2.40
C ARG A 97 -11.63 7.79 -3.37
N THR A 98 -10.32 7.85 -3.55
CA THR A 98 -9.65 8.09 -4.84
C THR A 98 -9.79 9.44 -5.54
N GLU A 99 -10.53 10.44 -5.01
CA GLU A 99 -10.59 11.78 -5.61
C GLU A 99 -9.62 12.76 -4.94
N PHE A 100 -9.01 13.64 -5.74
CA PHE A 100 -8.07 14.64 -5.23
C PHE A 100 -8.72 15.61 -4.22
N THR A 101 -10.02 15.82 -4.33
CA THR A 101 -10.81 16.68 -3.42
C THR A 101 -10.94 16.12 -2.01
N ASP A 102 -10.77 14.81 -1.84
CA ASP A 102 -10.90 14.15 -0.53
C ASP A 102 -9.59 14.18 0.25
N LEU A 103 -8.51 14.64 -0.39
CA LEU A 103 -7.18 14.76 0.20
C LEU A 103 -7.16 15.53 1.53
N PRO A 104 -7.90 16.66 1.70
CA PRO A 104 -7.97 17.37 2.98
C PRO A 104 -8.67 16.57 4.09
N SER A 105 -9.46 15.56 3.77
CA SER A 105 -10.14 14.69 4.74
C SER A 105 -9.25 13.54 5.23
N ILE A 106 -8.12 13.30 4.56
CA ILE A 106 -7.11 12.34 5.04
C ILE A 106 -6.48 12.93 6.30
N PRO A 107 -6.49 12.20 7.43
CA PRO A 107 -5.91 12.68 8.66
C PRO A 107 -4.46 13.06 8.42
N TYR A 108 -4.14 14.32 8.70
CA TYR A 108 -2.76 14.77 8.73
C TYR A 108 -2.05 13.96 9.82
N SER A 109 -1.18 13.05 9.42
CA SER A 109 -0.36 12.31 10.36
C SER A 109 1.08 12.37 9.89
N ALA A 110 1.87 13.21 10.55
CA ALA A 110 3.32 13.20 10.46
C ALA A 110 3.96 12.39 11.61
N SER A 111 3.13 11.71 12.42
CA SER A 111 3.60 11.01 13.60
C SER A 111 4.13 9.61 13.27
N ARG A 112 4.98 9.11 14.16
CA ARG A 112 5.39 7.71 14.16
C ARG A 112 4.29 6.86 14.77
N PHE A 113 4.24 5.57 14.44
CA PHE A 113 3.43 4.65 15.20
C PHE A 113 4.01 4.47 16.60
N ASP A 114 3.13 4.39 17.58
CA ASP A 114 3.51 3.84 18.87
C ASP A 114 3.65 2.32 18.76
N GLN A 115 4.32 1.73 19.75
CA GLN A 115 4.53 0.28 19.83
C GLN A 115 3.21 -0.50 19.79
N LYS A 116 2.14 0.06 20.39
CA LYS A 116 0.81 -0.56 20.43
C LYS A 116 0.22 -0.68 19.02
N THR A 117 0.32 0.37 18.21
CA THR A 117 -0.17 0.39 16.83
C THR A 117 0.59 -0.61 15.97
N LEU A 118 1.91 -0.70 16.13
CA LEU A 118 2.72 -1.71 15.43
C LEU A 118 2.31 -3.14 15.81
N ILE A 119 2.13 -3.42 17.11
CA ILE A 119 1.71 -4.75 17.58
C ILE A 119 0.31 -5.10 17.04
N ASN A 120 -0.62 -4.16 17.06
CA ASN A 120 -1.96 -4.38 16.52
C ASN A 120 -1.93 -4.65 15.01
N LEU A 121 -1.12 -3.91 14.25
CA LEU A 121 -0.94 -4.16 12.82
C LEU A 121 -0.37 -5.56 12.56
N CYS A 122 0.65 -5.99 13.32
CA CYS A 122 1.17 -7.35 13.23
C CYS A 122 0.09 -8.39 13.54
N ALA A 123 -0.71 -8.17 14.59
CA ALA A 123 -1.80 -9.06 14.95
C ALA A 123 -2.86 -9.15 13.84
N ASP A 124 -3.22 -8.03 13.23
CA ASP A 124 -4.17 -7.96 12.11
C ASP A 124 -3.63 -8.68 10.87
N LEU A 125 -2.36 -8.49 10.52
CA LEU A 125 -1.71 -9.19 9.41
C LEU A 125 -1.65 -10.71 9.65
N CYS A 126 -1.22 -11.13 10.83
CA CYS A 126 -1.21 -12.54 11.21
C CYS A 126 -2.61 -13.16 11.17
N ARG A 127 -3.62 -12.42 11.66
CA ARG A 127 -5.02 -12.85 11.61
C ARG A 127 -5.51 -13.00 10.18
N TYR A 128 -5.24 -12.03 9.31
CA TYR A 128 -5.61 -12.05 7.91
C TYR A 128 -4.94 -13.21 7.16
N ILE A 129 -3.61 -13.37 7.28
CA ILE A 129 -2.88 -14.49 6.66
C ILE A 129 -3.47 -15.82 7.10
N ARG A 130 -3.69 -16.00 8.40
CA ARG A 130 -4.22 -17.26 8.93
C ARG A 130 -5.65 -17.53 8.45
N ARG A 131 -6.55 -16.55 8.53
CA ARG A 131 -7.99 -16.73 8.28
C ARG A 131 -8.33 -16.70 6.78
N ASP A 132 -7.75 -15.76 6.04
CA ASP A 132 -8.18 -15.46 4.69
C ASP A 132 -7.28 -16.12 3.63
N ILE A 133 -6.03 -16.45 3.96
CA ILE A 133 -5.09 -17.08 3.01
C ILE A 133 -4.88 -18.58 3.35
N CYS A 134 -4.47 -18.88 4.59
CA CYS A 134 -4.07 -20.24 4.94
C CYS A 134 -5.24 -21.18 5.17
N ASN A 135 -6.30 -20.71 5.82
CA ASN A 135 -7.49 -21.51 6.10
C ASN A 135 -8.16 -21.93 4.78
N HIS A 136 -8.55 -23.20 4.68
CA HIS A 136 -9.28 -23.73 3.52
C HIS A 136 -10.64 -23.04 3.26
N LEU A 137 -11.19 -22.34 4.26
CA LEU A 137 -12.40 -21.52 4.16
C LEU A 137 -12.11 -20.04 3.85
N GLY A 138 -10.83 -19.65 3.77
CA GLY A 138 -10.41 -18.29 3.52
C GLY A 138 -10.71 -17.83 2.10
N GLU A 139 -11.06 -16.55 1.94
CA GLU A 139 -11.40 -15.94 0.64
C GLU A 139 -10.28 -16.05 -0.40
N PHE A 140 -9.02 -16.01 0.05
CA PHE A 140 -7.82 -16.03 -0.79
C PHE A 140 -7.07 -17.37 -0.71
N HIS A 141 -7.73 -18.43 -0.25
CA HIS A 141 -7.14 -19.75 -0.21
C HIS A 141 -6.94 -20.30 -1.62
N ASP A 142 -5.71 -20.72 -1.93
CA ASP A 142 -5.41 -21.41 -3.19
C ASP A 142 -5.45 -22.93 -2.99
N PRO A 143 -6.49 -23.64 -3.53
CA PRO A 143 -6.66 -25.07 -3.35
C PRO A 143 -5.60 -25.91 -4.08
N HIS A 144 -4.81 -25.31 -4.96
CA HIS A 144 -3.75 -25.98 -5.71
C HIS A 144 -2.35 -25.72 -5.16
N SER A 145 -2.22 -24.86 -4.15
CA SER A 145 -0.94 -24.56 -3.51
C SER A 145 -0.40 -25.74 -2.68
N GLU A 146 0.91 -25.77 -2.45
CA GLU A 146 1.53 -26.73 -1.53
C GLU A 146 0.87 -26.70 -0.14
N LEU A 147 0.47 -25.50 0.30
CA LEU A 147 -0.26 -25.28 1.56
C LEU A 147 -1.58 -26.06 1.63
N ALA A 148 -2.31 -26.17 0.51
CA ALA A 148 -3.56 -26.91 0.41
C ALA A 148 -3.34 -28.42 0.25
N THR A 149 -2.35 -28.82 -0.56
CA THR A 149 -2.19 -30.23 -0.98
C THR A 149 -1.30 -31.05 -0.06
N ASP A 150 -0.26 -30.45 0.55
CA ASP A 150 0.67 -31.19 1.39
C ASP A 150 0.02 -31.52 2.76
N PRO A 151 -0.02 -32.79 3.18
CA PRO A 151 -0.56 -33.19 4.48
C PRO A 151 0.11 -32.51 5.68
N LYS A 152 1.39 -32.10 5.59
CA LYS A 152 2.12 -31.48 6.72
C LYS A 152 1.50 -30.15 7.16
N PHE A 153 0.75 -29.48 6.27
CA PHE A 153 0.09 -28.21 6.56
C PHE A 153 -1.38 -28.34 6.99
N LYS A 154 -1.88 -29.57 7.18
CA LYS A 154 -3.30 -29.80 7.48
C LYS A 154 -3.78 -29.00 8.70
N ASN A 155 -3.01 -29.02 9.78
CA ASN A 155 -3.36 -28.31 11.02
C ASN A 155 -3.39 -26.78 10.83
N LEU A 156 -2.56 -26.25 9.92
CA LEU A 156 -2.53 -24.82 9.63
C LEU A 156 -3.78 -24.37 8.85
N ARG A 157 -4.24 -25.17 7.88
CA ARG A 157 -5.42 -24.83 7.05
C ARG A 157 -6.77 -25.26 7.64
N GLU A 158 -6.77 -26.19 8.59
CA GLU A 158 -7.98 -26.67 9.30
C GLU A 158 -8.03 -26.20 10.77
N TRP A 159 -7.26 -25.17 11.14
CA TRP A 159 -7.09 -24.69 12.53
C TRP A 159 -8.39 -24.54 13.34
N GLU A 160 -9.50 -24.12 12.70
CA GLU A 160 -10.79 -23.97 13.38
C GLU A 160 -11.35 -25.29 13.92
N ARG A 161 -11.03 -26.44 13.31
CA ARG A 161 -11.45 -27.76 13.81
C ARG A 161 -10.78 -28.13 15.14
N GLU A 162 -9.57 -27.63 15.39
CA GLU A 162 -8.84 -27.90 16.64
C GLU A 162 -9.33 -27.05 17.82
N HIS A 163 -10.08 -25.97 17.55
CA HIS A 163 -10.55 -25.01 18.57
C HIS A 163 -12.07 -24.76 18.52
N ALA A 164 -12.82 -25.59 17.79
CA ALA A 164 -14.29 -25.55 17.76
C ALA A 164 -14.95 -26.29 18.94
N VAL A 165 -14.16 -26.73 19.93
CA VAL A 165 -14.62 -27.32 21.18
C VAL A 165 -14.09 -26.47 22.33
N ASP A 166 -14.84 -25.41 22.65
CA ASP A 166 -15.07 -24.84 23.98
C ASP A 166 -16.12 -23.71 23.91
#